data_AF-A0A933VKG3-F1
#
_entry.id   AF-A0A933VKG3-F1
#
_cell.length_a   1.000
_cell.length_b   1.000
_cell.length_c   1.000
_cell.angle_alpha   90.00
_cell.angle_beta   90.00
_cell.angle_gamma   90.00
#
_symmetry.space_group_name_H-M   'P 1'
#
loop_
_entity.id
_entity.type
_entity.pdbx_description
1 polymer ?
#
loop_
_entity_poly.entity_id
_entity_poly.type
_entity_poly.pdbx_seq_one_letter_code
_entity_poly.pdbx_strand_id
1 'polypeptide(L)'
;GVVAGIDCGQPQLGDGDTEPNTERHTPHDLSEAIEAFEADSVLCEAMGPDLVRCFLTIRRDELARWEASGNAWSVETISDWELAEYLPFY
;
A
#
# COMPACT_ATOMS: atom_id res chain seq x y z
N GLY A 1 -3.15 -16.60 9.81
CA GLY A 1 -4.00 -17.45 8.97
C GLY A 1 -4.06 -18.87 9.49
N VAL A 2 -3.12 -19.73 9.05
CA VAL A 2 -3.13 -21.18 9.32
C VAL A 2 -3.17 -21.54 10.81
N VAL A 3 -2.23 -21.01 11.62
CA VAL A 3 -2.14 -21.30 13.07
C VAL A 3 -3.43 -20.93 13.80
N ALA A 4 -4.05 -19.82 13.40
CA ALA A 4 -5.26 -19.30 14.02
C ALA A 4 -6.56 -19.86 13.40
N GLY A 5 -6.47 -20.70 12.35
CA GLY A 5 -7.63 -21.26 11.66
C GLY A 5 -8.62 -20.21 11.15
N ILE A 6 -8.11 -19.04 10.71
CA ILE A 6 -8.96 -17.92 10.29
C ILE A 6 -9.82 -18.34 9.10
N ASP A 7 -11.12 -18.07 9.20
CA ASP A 7 -12.07 -18.25 8.10
C ASP A 7 -11.72 -17.32 6.93
N CYS A 8 -11.59 -17.89 5.74
CA CYS A 8 -11.34 -17.14 4.51
C CYS A 8 -12.57 -16.39 4.01
N GLY A 9 -13.77 -16.68 4.55
CA GLY A 9 -15.04 -16.16 4.07
C GLY A 9 -15.55 -16.89 2.84
N GLN A 10 -16.62 -16.35 2.23
CA GLN A 10 -17.15 -16.89 0.98
C GLN A 10 -16.18 -16.58 -0.19
N PRO A 11 -16.05 -17.46 -1.19
CA PRO A 11 -15.25 -17.18 -2.38
C PRO A 11 -15.93 -16.14 -3.28
N GLN A 12 -15.14 -15.29 -3.96
CA GLN A 12 -15.66 -14.41 -5.01
C GLN A 12 -16.12 -15.28 -6.18
N LEU A 13 -17.31 -14.97 -6.73
CA LEU A 13 -17.84 -15.67 -7.90
C LEU A 13 -17.80 -14.74 -9.11
N GLY A 14 -17.44 -15.28 -10.27
CA GLY A 14 -17.25 -14.50 -11.50
C GLY A 14 -15.83 -13.96 -11.64
N ASP A 15 -15.69 -12.91 -12.45
CA ASP A 15 -14.42 -12.19 -12.64
C ASP A 15 -14.14 -11.25 -11.46
N GLY A 16 -12.88 -10.82 -11.29
CA GLY A 16 -12.47 -9.92 -10.21
C GLY A 16 -13.12 -8.53 -10.24
N ASP A 17 -13.67 -8.13 -11.38
CA ASP A 17 -14.36 -6.85 -11.59
C ASP A 17 -15.88 -6.93 -11.36
N THR A 18 -16.42 -8.08 -10.94
CA THR A 18 -17.84 -8.21 -10.56
C THR A 18 -18.11 -7.64 -9.17
N GLU A 19 -19.40 -7.50 -8.81
CA GLU A 19 -19.80 -7.03 -7.47
C GLU A 19 -19.05 -7.81 -6.37
N PRO A 20 -18.30 -7.11 -5.50
CA PRO A 20 -17.53 -7.76 -4.44
C PRO A 20 -18.43 -8.55 -3.49
N ASN A 21 -17.97 -9.72 -3.07
CA ASN A 21 -18.65 -10.52 -2.05
C ASN A 21 -18.37 -10.05 -0.61
N THR A 22 -17.66 -8.93 -0.45
CA THR A 22 -17.27 -8.33 0.82
C THR A 22 -17.09 -6.82 0.66
N GLU A 23 -17.30 -6.09 1.74
CA GLU A 23 -17.02 -4.65 1.82
C GLU A 23 -15.54 -4.35 2.13
N ARG A 24 -14.71 -5.39 2.37
CA ARG A 24 -13.29 -5.21 2.64
C ARG A 24 -12.54 -4.91 1.36
N HIS A 25 -11.71 -3.87 1.38
CA HIS A 25 -10.83 -3.51 0.29
C HIS A 25 -9.40 -3.26 0.80
N THR A 26 -8.45 -3.21 -0.12
CA THR A 26 -7.11 -2.71 0.17
C THR A 26 -7.15 -1.20 0.38
N PRO A 27 -6.19 -0.63 1.12
CA PRO A 27 -5.98 0.82 1.17
C PRO A 27 -5.99 1.46 -0.23
N HIS A 28 -6.57 2.65 -0.36
CA HIS A 28 -6.71 3.35 -1.64
C HIS A 28 -5.40 3.99 -2.10
N ASP A 29 -4.54 4.36 -1.16
CA ASP A 29 -3.26 5.02 -1.45
C ASP A 29 -2.16 4.60 -0.46
N LEU A 30 -0.95 5.12 -0.70
CA LEU A 30 0.23 4.82 0.12
C LEU A 30 0.09 5.32 1.56
N SER A 31 -0.63 6.43 1.79
CA SER A 31 -0.83 6.96 3.15
C SER A 31 -1.66 6.00 3.98
N GLU A 32 -2.81 5.58 3.46
CA GLU A 32 -3.68 4.59 4.10
C GLU A 32 -2.94 3.25 4.29
N ALA A 33 -2.11 2.84 3.32
CA ALA A 33 -1.33 1.61 3.42
C ALA A 33 -0.26 1.67 4.51
N ILE A 34 0.41 2.82 4.68
CA ILE A 34 1.38 3.04 5.76
C ILE A 34 0.69 2.94 7.13
N GLU A 35 -0.49 3.56 7.28
CA GLU A 35 -1.27 3.51 8.52
C GLU A 35 -1.73 2.08 8.83
N ALA A 36 -2.27 1.37 7.84
CA ALA A 36 -2.71 -0.02 7.99
C ALA A 36 -1.55 -0.96 8.35
N PHE A 37 -0.37 -0.75 7.74
CA PHE A 37 0.83 -1.55 8.03
C PHE A 37 1.35 -1.31 9.45
N GLU A 38 1.44 -0.05 9.89
CA GLU A 38 1.91 0.29 11.24
C GLU A 38 0.94 -0.20 12.34
N ALA A 39 -0.35 -0.27 12.02
CA ALA A 39 -1.37 -0.82 12.92
C ALA A 39 -1.37 -2.35 13.03
N ASP A 40 -0.80 -3.08 12.06
CA ASP A 40 -0.71 -4.55 12.09
C ASP A 40 0.50 -5.01 12.90
N SER A 41 0.28 -5.22 14.21
CA SER A 41 1.32 -5.70 15.12
C SER A 41 1.85 -7.09 14.76
N VAL A 42 1.01 -7.98 14.21
CA VAL A 42 1.43 -9.34 13.85
C VAL A 42 2.43 -9.29 12.70
N LEU A 43 2.13 -8.48 11.68
CA LEU A 43 3.02 -8.29 10.55
C LEU A 43 4.29 -7.54 10.96
N CYS A 44 4.17 -6.48 11.75
CA CYS A 44 5.32 -5.71 12.24
C CYS A 44 6.28 -6.57 13.09
N GLU A 45 5.74 -7.37 14.00
CA GLU A 45 6.54 -8.29 14.82
C GLU A 45 7.23 -9.36 13.98
N ALA A 46 6.54 -9.92 12.97
CA ALA A 46 7.10 -10.93 12.08
C ALA A 46 8.26 -10.39 11.23
N MET A 47 8.18 -9.13 10.78
CA MET A 47 9.23 -8.48 9.99
C MET A 47 10.41 -8.00 10.84
N GLY A 48 10.16 -7.69 12.12
CA GLY A 48 11.15 -7.21 13.06
C GLY A 48 11.36 -5.69 13.01
N PRO A 49 11.79 -5.10 14.14
CA PRO A 49 11.72 -3.65 14.37
C PRO A 49 12.58 -2.82 13.42
N ASP A 50 13.77 -3.31 13.05
CA ASP A 50 14.66 -2.57 12.16
C ASP A 50 14.14 -2.48 10.74
N LEU A 51 13.57 -3.58 10.22
CA LEU A 51 13.01 -3.61 8.88
C LEU A 51 11.75 -2.75 8.80
N VAL A 52 10.86 -2.87 9.79
CA VAL A 52 9.66 -2.03 9.92
C VAL A 52 10.04 -0.55 9.96
N ARG A 53 11.00 -0.17 10.83
CA ARG A 53 11.46 1.21 10.95
C ARG A 53 12.03 1.74 9.64
N CYS A 54 12.95 1.00 9.01
CA CYS A 54 13.56 1.43 7.75
C CYS A 54 12.52 1.56 6.64
N PHE A 55 11.63 0.57 6.49
CA PHE A 55 10.58 0.58 5.48
C PHE A 55 9.64 1.77 5.65
N LEU A 56 9.09 1.96 6.86
CA LEU A 56 8.20 3.08 7.17
C LEU A 56 8.89 4.44 6.96
N THR A 57 10.17 4.56 7.32
CA THR A 57 10.93 5.80 7.12
C THR A 57 11.02 6.15 5.63
N ILE A 58 11.37 5.18 4.79
CA ILE A 58 11.51 5.39 3.34
C ILE A 58 10.14 5.70 2.71
N ARG A 59 9.10 4.95 3.05
CA ARG A 59 7.75 5.16 2.48
C ARG A 59 7.15 6.51 2.87
N ARG A 60 7.37 6.97 4.11
CA ARG A 60 6.93 8.29 4.58
C ARG A 60 7.70 9.43 3.90
N ASP A 61 9.00 9.27 3.68
CA ASP A 61 9.79 10.25 2.93
C ASP A 61 9.31 10.37 1.47
N GLU A 62 9.07 9.24 0.80
CA GLU A 62 8.51 9.21 -0.55
C GLU A 62 7.17 9.92 -0.63
N LEU A 63 6.25 9.61 0.29
CA LEU A 63 4.94 10.25 0.37
C LEU A 63 5.06 11.77 0.58
N ALA A 64 5.92 12.21 1.50
CA ALA A 64 6.14 13.63 1.75
C ALA A 64 6.69 14.37 0.51
N ARG A 65 7.57 13.72 -0.27
CA ARG A 65 8.11 14.29 -1.52
C ARG A 65 7.06 14.35 -2.63
N TRP A 66 6.18 13.35 -2.72
CA TRP A 66 5.01 13.37 -3.61
C TRP A 66 4.04 14.49 -3.24
N GLU A 67 3.65 14.59 -1.97
CA GLU A 67 2.74 15.65 -1.51
C GLU A 67 3.31 17.05 -1.74
N ALA A 68 4.62 17.24 -1.50
CA ALA A 68 5.31 18.50 -1.75
C ALA A 68 5.39 18.87 -3.24
N SER A 69 5.27 17.89 -4.15
CA SER A 69 5.28 18.16 -5.59
C SER A 69 3.99 18.85 -6.06
N GLY A 70 2.90 18.74 -5.30
CA GLY A 70 1.59 19.30 -5.65
C GLY A 70 0.95 18.68 -6.89
N ASN A 71 1.45 17.53 -7.36
CA ASN A 71 0.88 16.82 -8.49
C ASN A 71 -0.40 16.08 -8.10
N ALA A 72 -1.31 15.94 -9.05
CA ALA A 72 -2.43 15.02 -8.94
C ALA A 72 -2.08 13.73 -9.67
N TRP A 73 -2.42 12.59 -9.07
CA TRP A 73 -2.30 11.30 -9.73
C TRP A 73 -3.25 11.21 -10.93
N SER A 74 -2.81 10.55 -12.01
CA SER A 74 -3.56 10.40 -13.26
C SER A 74 -3.27 9.05 -13.91
N VAL A 75 -4.31 8.42 -14.47
CA VAL A 75 -4.18 7.20 -15.29
C VAL A 75 -3.68 7.47 -16.70
N GLU A 76 -3.82 8.71 -17.18
CA GLU A 76 -3.52 9.08 -18.58
C GLU A 76 -2.13 9.66 -18.75
N THR A 77 -1.56 10.22 -17.68
CA THR A 77 -0.34 11.03 -17.74
C THR A 77 0.56 10.76 -16.55
N ILE A 78 1.83 10.47 -16.82
CA ILE A 78 2.88 10.43 -15.80
C ILE A 78 3.34 11.87 -15.56
N SER A 79 3.43 12.28 -14.29
CA SER A 79 3.87 13.63 -13.93
C SER A 79 5.37 13.83 -14.19
N ASP A 80 5.76 15.10 -14.41
CA ASP A 80 7.17 15.46 -14.56
C ASP A 80 8.00 15.09 -13.32
N TRP A 81 7.39 15.14 -12.13
CA TRP A 81 8.04 14.71 -10.89
C TRP A 81 8.32 13.21 -10.89
N GLU A 82 7.34 12.37 -11.24
CA GLU A 82 7.53 10.91 -11.30
C GLU A 82 8.62 10.53 -12.31
N LEU A 83 8.67 11.22 -13.46
CA LEU A 83 9.74 11.03 -14.44
C LEU A 83 11.10 11.44 -13.88
N ALA A 84 11.21 12.62 -13.25
CA ALA A 84 12.46 13.08 -12.68
C ALA A 84 12.93 12.21 -11.50
N GLU A 85 12.01 11.66 -10.73
CA GLU A 85 12.28 10.83 -9.56
C GLU A 85 12.67 9.41 -9.95
N TYR A 86 11.86 8.74 -10.77
CA TYR A 86 12.01 7.30 -10.98
C TYR A 86 12.81 6.95 -12.24
N LEU A 87 12.73 7.74 -13.32
CA LEU A 87 13.39 7.42 -14.59
C LEU A 87 14.93 7.29 -14.49
N PRO A 88 15.67 8.07 -13.68
CA PRO A 88 17.13 7.96 -13.59
C PRO A 88 17.65 6.62 -13.05
N PHE A 89 16.78 5.80 -12.46
CA PHE A 89 17.13 4.52 -11.85
C PHE A 89 16.79 3.30 -12.72
N TYR A 90 16.39 3.52 -13.98
CA TYR A 90 16.10 2.50 -14.99
C TYR A 90 17.10 2.48 -16.13
#